data_AF-A0A5N6EK35-F1
#
_entry.id   AF-A0A5N6EK35-F1
#
_cell.length_a   1.000
_cell.length_b   1.000
_cell.length_c   1.000
_cell.angle_alpha   90.00
_cell.angle_beta   90.00
_cell.angle_gamma   90.00
#
_symmetry.space_group_name_H-M   'P 1'
#
loop_
_entity.id
_entity.type
_entity.pdbx_description
1 polymer ?
#
loop_
_entity_poly.entity_id
_entity_poly.type
_entity_poly.pdbx_seq_one_letter_code
_entity_poly.pdbx_strand_id
1 'polypeptide(L)'
;MFWGLAAMTCAETKYPDVSDGPSWLSLVQGVFNNQIARWEMQTCHGGLRWQIHSWLPGYDLKNTISNGGLFQIAARLARYTGDQKYADWATKIWDWIASSPLLDTKTWNVADTTSVTNDCKTNGNEQWTYNYGTLLSGAAYMYNLTNGDQKWLDAVDGLLNASLRLFFPPMYNNGTVLSEVSCETIETCDRNQMCFKGFLSIWMAYTATLVPSTAERIIPRLKGSAEAAARQCSGGEDGTACGVRWYEDKWDGKNGLETQMSSLSIFTANLMLQSDEQPVTSTTGGESKSDPDAGTGGKSRKPDEPRKITTGDRAGAGIMTLVVGVAWTAIMVWLVWE
;
A
#
# COMPACT_ATOMS: atom_id res chain seq x y z
N MET A 1 0.21 2.50 6.24
CA MET A 1 0.59 1.27 5.54
C MET A 1 1.65 1.53 4.46
N PHE A 2 1.35 2.21 3.34
CA PHE A 2 2.31 2.41 2.25
C PHE A 2 3.65 3.03 2.66
N TRP A 3 3.66 4.00 3.58
CA TRP A 3 4.90 4.53 4.17
C TRP A 3 5.76 3.45 4.86
N GLY A 4 5.14 2.49 5.54
CA GLY A 4 5.84 1.35 6.13
C GLY A 4 6.42 0.41 5.07
N LEU A 5 5.72 0.20 3.95
CA LEU A 5 6.25 -0.56 2.81
C LEU A 5 7.43 0.14 2.13
N ALA A 6 7.39 1.47 2.01
CA ALA A 6 8.50 2.26 1.49
C ALA A 6 9.71 2.14 2.42
N ALA A 7 9.53 2.34 3.73
CA ALA A 7 10.60 2.18 4.72
C ALA A 7 11.17 0.75 4.72
N MET A 8 10.32 -0.28 4.63
CA MET A 8 10.78 -1.67 4.50
C MET A 8 11.65 -1.87 3.24
N THR A 9 11.28 -1.23 2.13
CA THR A 9 12.04 -1.30 0.87
C THR A 9 13.40 -0.62 1.02
N CYS A 10 13.46 0.52 1.70
CA CYS A 10 14.74 1.17 2.04
C CYS A 10 15.66 0.24 2.84
N ALA A 11 15.13 -0.45 3.87
CA ALA A 11 15.92 -1.41 4.64
C ALA A 11 16.42 -2.58 3.79
N GLU A 12 15.56 -3.17 2.95
CA GLU A 12 15.88 -4.31 2.07
C GLU A 12 16.81 -3.97 0.89
N THR A 13 16.92 -2.69 0.53
CA THR A 13 17.77 -2.22 -0.59
C THR A 13 19.02 -1.50 -0.11
N LYS A 14 19.35 -1.58 1.19
CA LYS A 14 20.52 -0.92 1.81
C LYS A 14 20.50 0.60 1.63
N TYR A 15 19.31 1.20 1.52
CA TYR A 15 19.21 2.65 1.49
C TYR A 15 19.67 3.22 2.84
N PRO A 16 20.62 4.17 2.86
CA PRO A 16 21.26 4.59 4.11
C PRO A 16 20.28 5.13 5.16
N ASP A 17 20.46 4.73 6.41
CA ASP A 17 19.83 5.39 7.55
C ASP A 17 20.39 6.82 7.70
N VAL A 18 19.58 7.73 8.24
CA VAL A 18 20.04 9.07 8.63
C VAL A 18 20.63 9.04 10.05
N SER A 19 21.66 9.84 10.33
CA SER A 19 22.38 9.81 11.62
C SER A 19 21.50 10.23 12.81
N ASP A 20 20.64 11.23 12.61
CA ASP A 20 19.87 11.89 13.69
C ASP A 20 18.36 11.61 13.62
N GLY A 21 17.98 10.49 12.99
CA GLY A 21 16.58 10.11 12.81
C GLY A 21 16.31 8.63 13.08
N PRO A 22 15.02 8.23 13.03
CA PRO A 22 14.68 6.82 13.07
C PRO A 22 15.25 6.10 11.85
N SER A 23 15.76 4.90 12.06
CA SER A 23 16.17 4.00 10.98
C SER A 23 14.97 3.54 10.15
N TRP A 24 15.21 3.11 8.92
CA TRP A 24 14.15 2.55 8.07
C TRP A 24 13.46 1.34 8.71
N LEU A 25 14.22 0.45 9.34
CA LEU A 25 13.68 -0.72 10.03
C LEU A 25 12.84 -0.32 11.25
N SER A 26 13.26 0.67 12.05
CA SER A 26 12.45 1.14 13.19
C SER A 26 11.12 1.77 12.73
N LEU A 27 11.11 2.47 11.60
CA LEU A 27 9.88 3.05 11.04
C LEU A 27 8.86 1.98 10.65
N VAL A 28 9.30 0.92 9.97
CA VAL A 28 8.40 -0.19 9.61
C VAL A 28 7.94 -0.98 10.84
N GLN A 29 8.81 -1.21 11.83
CA GLN A 29 8.42 -1.84 13.11
C GLN A 29 7.38 -0.98 13.85
N GLY A 30 7.52 0.35 13.81
CA GLY A 30 6.55 1.30 14.36
C GLY A 30 5.19 1.25 13.67
N VAL A 31 5.17 1.21 12.33
CA VAL A 31 3.93 1.05 11.55
C VAL A 31 3.27 -0.29 11.88
N PHE A 32 4.04 -1.39 11.89
CA PHE A 32 3.53 -2.70 12.23
C PHE A 32 2.91 -2.74 13.63
N ASN A 33 3.63 -2.29 14.66
CA ASN A 33 3.15 -2.27 16.04
C ASN A 33 1.88 -1.42 16.20
N ASN A 34 1.81 -0.27 15.53
CA ASN A 34 0.61 0.57 15.50
C ASN A 34 -0.58 -0.13 14.84
N GLN A 35 -0.36 -0.86 13.74
CA GLN A 35 -1.39 -1.59 13.03
C GLN A 35 -1.90 -2.79 13.81
N ILE A 36 -1.03 -3.65 14.36
CA ILE A 36 -1.47 -4.84 15.10
C ILE A 36 -2.24 -4.49 16.38
N ALA A 37 -1.97 -3.34 16.99
CA ALA A 37 -2.74 -2.83 18.13
C ALA A 37 -4.22 -2.51 17.80
N ARG A 38 -4.55 -2.40 16.50
CA ARG A 38 -5.89 -2.12 15.99
C ARG A 38 -6.56 -3.37 15.39
N TRP A 39 -5.90 -4.53 15.46
CA TRP A 39 -6.49 -5.79 15.08
C TRP A 39 -7.59 -6.17 16.07
N GLU A 40 -8.85 -5.98 15.68
CA GLU A 40 -10.01 -6.27 16.53
C GLU A 40 -10.66 -7.61 16.17
N MET A 41 -11.02 -8.39 17.18
CA MET A 41 -11.66 -9.71 17.01
C MET A 41 -13.19 -9.64 17.09
N GLN A 42 -13.74 -8.55 17.61
CA GLN A 42 -15.16 -8.37 17.92
C GLN A 42 -16.03 -8.32 16.66
N THR A 43 -15.48 -7.80 15.55
CA THR A 43 -16.15 -7.76 14.26
C THR A 43 -15.40 -8.62 13.28
N CYS A 44 -16.12 -9.48 12.54
CA CYS A 44 -15.56 -10.30 11.47
C CYS A 44 -14.39 -11.21 11.92
N HIS A 45 -14.33 -11.56 13.20
CA HIS A 45 -13.32 -12.46 13.79
C HIS A 45 -11.86 -12.05 13.54
N GLY A 46 -11.59 -10.75 13.32
CA GLY A 46 -10.27 -10.25 12.98
C GLY A 46 -10.31 -9.19 11.89
N GLY A 47 -9.14 -8.73 11.47
CA GLY A 47 -8.98 -7.79 10.36
C GLY A 47 -8.96 -6.33 10.79
N LEU A 48 -8.15 -5.55 10.08
CA LEU A 48 -8.11 -4.10 10.14
C LEU A 48 -9.26 -3.48 9.35
N ARG A 49 -9.82 -2.43 9.93
CA ARG A 49 -10.65 -1.46 9.22
C ARG A 49 -9.80 -0.61 8.29
N TRP A 50 -10.43 -0.04 7.27
CA TRP A 50 -9.76 0.86 6.33
C TRP A 50 -9.31 2.15 7.00
N GLN A 51 -10.17 2.74 7.82
CA GLN A 51 -9.87 3.98 8.54
C GLN A 51 -9.37 3.69 9.96
N ILE A 52 -8.44 4.54 10.43
CA ILE A 52 -7.93 4.47 11.81
C ILE A 52 -8.96 5.01 12.80
N HIS A 53 -9.71 6.04 12.42
CA HIS A 53 -10.59 6.79 13.31
C HIS A 53 -12.06 6.54 12.97
N SER A 54 -12.88 6.34 14.00
CA SER A 54 -14.29 5.93 13.84
C SER A 54 -15.19 6.95 13.15
N TRP A 55 -14.80 8.22 13.15
CA TRP A 55 -15.55 9.31 12.49
C TRP A 55 -15.22 9.48 11.01
N LEU A 56 -14.26 8.73 10.46
CA LEU A 56 -13.89 8.83 9.05
C LEU A 56 -14.80 7.94 8.18
N PRO A 57 -15.25 8.43 7.01
CA PRO A 57 -15.97 7.61 6.05
C PRO A 57 -15.19 6.34 5.67
N GLY A 58 -15.84 5.19 5.73
CA GLY A 58 -15.23 3.90 5.46
C GLY A 58 -14.63 3.20 6.68
N TYR A 59 -14.81 3.72 7.90
CA TYR A 59 -14.42 3.01 9.13
C TYR A 59 -15.12 1.65 9.27
N ASP A 60 -16.35 1.52 8.77
CA ASP A 60 -17.08 0.25 8.77
C ASP A 60 -16.64 -0.75 7.71
N LEU A 61 -15.69 -0.37 6.85
CA LEU A 61 -15.12 -1.26 5.86
C LEU A 61 -13.85 -1.91 6.40
N LYS A 62 -13.72 -3.22 6.19
CA LYS A 62 -12.43 -3.92 6.21
C LYS A 62 -12.08 -4.22 4.76
N ASN A 63 -10.92 -3.76 4.30
CA ASN A 63 -10.52 -3.91 2.91
C ASN A 63 -9.22 -4.68 2.75
N THR A 64 -9.04 -5.24 1.56
CA THR A 64 -7.87 -6.05 1.23
C THR A 64 -6.61 -5.24 1.35
N ILE A 65 -6.57 -4.00 0.86
CA ILE A 65 -5.33 -3.22 0.88
C ILE A 65 -4.80 -2.96 2.31
N SER A 66 -5.66 -2.71 3.30
CA SER A 66 -5.21 -2.47 4.68
C SER A 66 -4.64 -3.74 5.31
N ASN A 67 -5.28 -4.89 5.03
CA ASN A 67 -4.92 -6.18 5.60
C ASN A 67 -3.76 -6.84 4.85
N GLY A 68 -3.81 -6.89 3.53
CA GLY A 68 -2.74 -7.36 2.64
C GLY A 68 -1.47 -6.52 2.77
N GLY A 69 -1.61 -5.20 2.96
CA GLY A 69 -0.48 -4.33 3.28
C GLY A 69 0.19 -4.66 4.63
N LEU A 70 -0.60 -4.92 5.69
CA LEU A 70 -0.05 -5.39 6.97
C LEU A 70 0.57 -6.79 6.85
N PHE A 71 -0.06 -7.70 6.11
CA PHE A 71 0.46 -9.04 5.83
C PHE A 71 1.83 -8.98 5.17
N GLN A 72 1.97 -8.19 4.10
CA GLN A 72 3.25 -8.00 3.43
C GLN A 72 4.31 -7.37 4.36
N ILE A 73 3.95 -6.37 5.18
CA ILE A 73 4.87 -5.81 6.18
C ILE A 73 5.34 -6.89 7.17
N ALA A 74 4.41 -7.70 7.69
CA ALA A 74 4.72 -8.76 8.63
C ALA A 74 5.64 -9.82 8.00
N ALA A 75 5.35 -10.28 6.79
CA ALA A 75 6.16 -11.26 6.07
C ALA A 75 7.59 -10.74 5.78
N ARG A 76 7.71 -9.48 5.35
CA ARG A 76 8.99 -8.82 5.07
C ARG A 76 9.81 -8.61 6.34
N LEU A 77 9.19 -8.14 7.42
CA LEU A 77 9.82 -8.04 8.73
C LEU A 77 10.32 -9.39 9.21
N ALA A 78 9.50 -10.45 9.11
CA ALA A 78 9.87 -11.80 9.50
C ALA A 78 11.10 -12.30 8.75
N ARG A 79 11.14 -12.12 7.42
CA ARG A 79 12.31 -12.48 6.61
C ARG A 79 13.53 -11.63 6.96
N TYR A 80 13.37 -10.33 7.15
CA TYR A 80 14.49 -9.43 7.40
C TYR A 80 15.12 -9.67 8.78
N THR A 81 14.31 -9.85 9.82
CA THR A 81 14.79 -9.93 11.21
C THR A 81 14.99 -11.37 11.70
N GLY A 82 14.30 -12.35 11.09
CA GLY A 82 14.22 -13.71 11.61
C GLY A 82 13.36 -13.87 12.87
N ASP A 83 12.64 -12.83 13.29
CA ASP A 83 11.80 -12.87 14.50
C ASP A 83 10.44 -13.53 14.22
N GLN A 84 10.17 -14.61 14.95
CA GLN A 84 8.97 -15.43 14.87
C GLN A 84 7.67 -14.63 15.09
N LYS A 85 7.70 -13.56 15.90
CA LYS A 85 6.53 -12.70 16.14
C LYS A 85 5.94 -12.20 14.83
N TYR A 86 6.78 -11.78 13.88
CA TYR A 86 6.31 -11.26 12.60
C TYR A 86 5.76 -12.37 11.70
N ALA A 87 6.36 -13.57 11.72
CA ALA A 87 5.89 -14.73 10.96
C ALA A 87 4.53 -15.22 11.46
N ASP A 88 4.32 -15.25 12.78
CA ASP A 88 3.05 -15.62 13.42
C ASP A 88 1.95 -14.63 13.03
N TRP A 89 2.25 -13.32 13.06
CA TRP A 89 1.32 -12.29 12.60
C TRP A 89 1.02 -12.41 11.10
N ALA A 90 2.04 -12.62 10.26
CA ALA A 90 1.84 -12.80 8.82
C ALA A 90 0.88 -13.98 8.54
N THR A 91 1.10 -15.10 9.21
CA THR A 91 0.23 -16.29 9.10
C THR A 91 -1.19 -16.01 9.59
N LYS A 92 -1.33 -15.36 10.76
CA LYS A 92 -2.63 -14.97 11.32
C LYS A 92 -3.43 -14.07 10.38
N ILE A 93 -2.78 -13.08 9.76
CA ILE A 93 -3.43 -12.14 8.86
C ILE A 93 -3.84 -12.85 7.56
N TRP A 94 -2.94 -13.66 6.99
CA TRP A 94 -3.24 -14.47 5.81
C TRP A 94 -4.44 -15.38 6.03
N ASP A 95 -4.44 -16.14 7.13
CA ASP A 95 -5.52 -17.08 7.46
C ASP A 95 -6.85 -16.35 7.64
N TRP A 96 -6.84 -15.15 8.23
CA TRP A 96 -8.04 -14.31 8.31
C TRP A 96 -8.52 -13.87 6.93
N ILE A 97 -7.64 -13.34 6.07
CA ILE A 97 -7.99 -12.94 4.70
C ILE A 97 -8.60 -14.12 3.93
N ALA A 98 -7.94 -15.28 3.96
CA ALA A 98 -8.36 -16.51 3.27
C ALA A 98 -9.66 -17.12 3.83
N SER A 99 -10.01 -16.83 5.09
CA SER A 99 -11.29 -17.24 5.70
C SER A 99 -12.43 -16.26 5.45
N SER A 100 -12.11 -15.05 4.98
CA SER A 100 -13.08 -13.98 4.74
C SER A 100 -13.52 -13.95 3.27
N PRO A 101 -14.62 -13.24 2.93
CA PRO A 101 -15.00 -13.03 1.53
C PRO A 101 -14.01 -12.18 0.71
N LEU A 102 -12.93 -11.68 1.30
CA LEU A 102 -11.90 -10.92 0.58
C LEU A 102 -11.04 -11.81 -0.33
N LEU A 103 -10.90 -13.10 -0.04
CA LEU A 103 -10.12 -14.03 -0.86
C LEU A 103 -10.85 -15.36 -1.03
N ASP A 104 -11.15 -15.71 -2.27
CA ASP A 104 -11.58 -17.07 -2.62
C ASP A 104 -10.35 -17.89 -3.03
N THR A 105 -9.91 -18.82 -2.19
CA THR A 105 -8.72 -19.66 -2.43
C THR A 105 -8.92 -20.74 -3.51
N LYS A 106 -10.15 -20.94 -4.02
CA LYS A 106 -10.40 -21.86 -5.15
C LYS A 106 -10.20 -21.16 -6.49
N THR A 107 -10.71 -19.94 -6.61
CA THR A 107 -10.63 -19.15 -7.85
C THR A 107 -9.47 -18.15 -7.85
N TRP A 108 -8.88 -17.92 -6.67
CA TRP A 108 -7.93 -16.86 -6.36
C TRP A 108 -8.48 -15.47 -6.69
N ASN A 109 -9.79 -15.29 -6.55
CA ASN A 109 -10.45 -13.99 -6.67
C ASN A 109 -10.19 -13.16 -5.40
N VAL A 110 -9.73 -11.91 -5.56
CA VAL A 110 -9.40 -11.02 -4.46
C VAL A 110 -10.34 -9.82 -4.50
N ALA A 111 -11.32 -9.80 -3.60
CA ALA A 111 -12.27 -8.70 -3.51
C ALA A 111 -11.63 -7.46 -2.84
N ASP A 112 -12.21 -6.29 -3.02
CA ASP A 112 -11.66 -5.04 -2.48
C ASP A 112 -12.05 -4.82 -1.02
N THR A 113 -13.35 -4.92 -0.72
CA THR A 113 -13.89 -4.56 0.60
C THR A 113 -14.89 -5.58 1.12
N THR A 114 -15.07 -5.57 2.43
CA THR A 114 -16.19 -6.18 3.15
C THR A 114 -16.62 -5.22 4.27
N SER A 115 -17.83 -5.39 4.81
CA SER A 115 -18.41 -4.47 5.78
C SER A 115 -18.64 -5.13 7.13
N VAL A 116 -18.28 -4.44 8.21
CA VAL A 116 -18.61 -4.93 9.56
C VAL A 116 -20.11 -4.88 9.83
N THR A 117 -20.88 -4.05 9.11
CA THR A 117 -22.33 -3.87 9.33
C THR A 117 -23.14 -5.11 8.97
N ASN A 118 -22.59 -6.00 8.16
CA ASN A 118 -23.20 -7.28 7.80
C ASN A 118 -22.35 -8.48 8.24
N ASP A 119 -21.50 -8.29 9.26
CA ASP A 119 -20.59 -9.31 9.79
C ASP A 119 -19.64 -9.87 8.72
N CYS A 120 -19.18 -8.98 7.83
CA CYS A 120 -18.30 -9.28 6.71
C CYS A 120 -18.78 -10.45 5.83
N LYS A 121 -20.10 -10.58 5.62
CA LYS A 121 -20.70 -11.67 4.82
C LYS A 121 -20.65 -11.45 3.32
N THR A 122 -20.63 -10.19 2.89
CA THR A 122 -20.56 -9.82 1.46
C THR A 122 -19.25 -9.13 1.16
N ASN A 123 -18.93 -9.03 -0.14
CA ASN A 123 -17.78 -8.28 -0.60
C ASN A 123 -18.16 -7.26 -1.69
N GLY A 124 -17.37 -6.19 -1.78
CA GLY A 124 -17.26 -5.37 -2.99
C GLY A 124 -16.19 -6.00 -3.87
N ASN A 125 -16.58 -6.51 -5.04
CA ASN A 125 -15.75 -7.41 -5.85
C ASN A 125 -14.96 -6.69 -6.96
N GLU A 126 -14.67 -5.41 -6.80
CA GLU A 126 -13.74 -4.70 -7.67
C GLU A 126 -12.36 -5.35 -7.59
N GLN A 127 -11.79 -5.68 -8.76
CA GLN A 127 -10.52 -6.40 -8.86
C GLN A 127 -9.40 -5.42 -9.18
N TRP A 128 -8.60 -5.09 -8.18
CA TRP A 128 -7.52 -4.11 -8.32
C TRP A 128 -6.15 -4.77 -8.31
N THR A 129 -5.27 -4.38 -9.25
CA THR A 129 -3.90 -4.96 -9.38
C THR A 129 -3.12 -4.95 -8.06
N TYR A 130 -3.22 -3.88 -7.27
CA TYR A 130 -2.49 -3.74 -6.02
C TYR A 130 -2.96 -4.68 -4.89
N ASN A 131 -4.24 -5.08 -4.86
CA ASN A 131 -4.76 -5.98 -3.83
C ASN A 131 -4.13 -7.35 -4.02
N TYR A 132 -4.14 -7.84 -5.26
CA TYR A 132 -3.41 -9.04 -5.68
C TYR A 132 -1.92 -8.95 -5.37
N GLY A 133 -1.28 -7.83 -5.73
CA GLY A 133 0.14 -7.65 -5.54
C GLY A 133 0.59 -7.65 -4.08
N THR A 134 -0.20 -7.08 -3.15
CA THR A 134 0.13 -7.13 -1.72
C THR A 134 0.12 -8.55 -1.17
N LEU A 135 -0.87 -9.36 -1.55
CA LEU A 135 -0.96 -10.76 -1.14
C LEU A 135 0.12 -11.61 -1.80
N LEU A 136 0.37 -11.41 -3.10
CA LEU A 136 1.39 -12.14 -3.87
C LEU A 136 2.78 -11.92 -3.28
N SER A 137 3.13 -10.66 -3.01
CA SER A 137 4.41 -10.31 -2.41
C SER A 137 4.55 -10.88 -1.00
N GLY A 138 3.56 -10.68 -0.12
CA GLY A 138 3.61 -11.25 1.22
C GLY A 138 3.77 -12.78 1.22
N ALA A 139 3.06 -13.49 0.34
CA ALA A 139 3.19 -14.93 0.18
C ALA A 139 4.59 -15.35 -0.34
N ALA A 140 5.17 -14.60 -1.27
CA ALA A 140 6.52 -14.84 -1.78
C ALA A 140 7.58 -14.69 -0.67
N TYR A 141 7.46 -13.67 0.18
CA TYR A 141 8.33 -13.49 1.33
C TYR A 141 8.19 -14.63 2.35
N MET A 142 6.96 -15.09 2.62
CA MET A 142 6.74 -16.24 3.51
C MET A 142 7.24 -17.56 2.93
N TYR A 143 7.07 -17.80 1.63
CA TYR A 143 7.63 -18.97 0.94
C TYR A 143 9.14 -19.02 1.08
N ASN A 144 9.81 -17.89 0.84
CA ASN A 144 11.25 -17.78 0.97
C ASN A 144 11.72 -17.96 2.42
N LEU A 145 11.04 -17.32 3.39
CA LEU A 145 11.34 -17.46 4.83
C LEU A 145 11.21 -18.91 5.32
N THR A 146 10.19 -19.63 4.86
CA THR A 146 9.89 -21.00 5.29
C THR A 146 10.69 -22.06 4.53
N ASN A 147 11.63 -21.66 3.68
CA ASN A 147 12.44 -22.54 2.84
C ASN A 147 11.57 -23.46 1.94
N GLY A 148 10.47 -22.94 1.44
CA GLY A 148 9.68 -23.59 0.41
C GLY A 148 8.42 -24.32 0.87
N ASP A 149 7.77 -23.87 1.96
CA ASP A 149 6.50 -24.46 2.40
C ASP A 149 5.43 -24.38 1.29
N GLN A 150 4.78 -25.53 1.02
CA GLN A 150 3.78 -25.69 -0.01
C GLN A 150 2.59 -24.73 0.14
N LYS A 151 2.17 -24.41 1.37
CA LYS A 151 1.07 -23.47 1.62
C LYS A 151 1.32 -22.12 0.95
N TRP A 152 2.54 -21.63 1.06
CA TRP A 152 2.92 -20.34 0.48
C TRP A 152 3.17 -20.43 -1.01
N LEU A 153 3.64 -21.59 -1.51
CA LEU A 153 3.76 -21.80 -2.95
C LEU A 153 2.39 -21.80 -3.64
N ASP A 154 1.41 -22.50 -3.07
CA ASP A 154 0.03 -22.53 -3.59
C ASP A 154 -0.56 -21.13 -3.64
N ALA A 155 -0.31 -20.31 -2.60
CA ALA A 155 -0.69 -18.91 -2.56
C ALA A 155 -0.02 -18.07 -3.66
N VAL A 156 1.29 -18.19 -3.83
CA VAL A 156 2.05 -17.48 -4.86
C VAL A 156 1.53 -17.87 -6.25
N ASP A 157 1.41 -19.16 -6.54
CA ASP A 157 0.99 -19.63 -7.85
C ASP A 157 -0.46 -19.28 -8.17
N GLY A 158 -1.35 -19.42 -7.19
CA GLY A 158 -2.76 -19.05 -7.33
C GLY A 158 -2.95 -17.56 -7.63
N LEU A 159 -2.34 -16.70 -6.80
CA LEU A 159 -2.43 -15.25 -6.96
C LEU A 159 -1.74 -14.77 -8.23
N LEU A 160 -0.58 -15.33 -8.60
CA LEU A 160 0.11 -15.00 -9.83
C LEU A 160 -0.74 -15.40 -11.04
N ASN A 161 -1.25 -16.63 -11.09
CA ASN A 161 -2.06 -17.10 -12.22
C ASN A 161 -3.36 -16.27 -12.36
N ALA A 162 -4.00 -15.88 -11.26
CA ALA A 162 -5.13 -14.96 -11.30
C ALA A 162 -4.75 -13.57 -11.79
N SER A 163 -3.62 -13.02 -11.33
CA SER A 163 -3.11 -11.71 -11.78
C SER A 163 -2.81 -11.70 -13.27
N LEU A 164 -2.15 -12.75 -13.77
CA LEU A 164 -1.84 -12.92 -15.20
C LEU A 164 -3.11 -13.05 -16.05
N ARG A 165 -4.13 -13.74 -15.54
CA ARG A 165 -5.42 -13.90 -16.24
C ARG A 165 -6.21 -12.58 -16.30
N LEU A 166 -6.24 -11.81 -15.21
CA LEU A 166 -7.09 -10.63 -15.08
C LEU A 166 -6.43 -9.37 -15.66
N PHE A 167 -5.17 -9.12 -15.31
CA PHE A 167 -4.53 -7.83 -15.55
C PHE A 167 -3.60 -7.83 -16.77
N PHE A 168 -3.45 -8.97 -17.46
CA PHE A 168 -2.80 -9.06 -18.76
C PHE A 168 -3.77 -9.61 -19.81
N PRO A 169 -4.80 -8.86 -20.20
CA PRO A 169 -5.81 -9.31 -21.16
C PRO A 169 -5.19 -9.80 -22.48
N PRO A 170 -5.65 -10.92 -23.05
CA PRO A 170 -5.13 -11.45 -24.31
C PRO A 170 -5.18 -10.45 -25.48
N MET A 171 -6.16 -9.54 -25.47
CA MET A 171 -6.32 -8.48 -26.46
C MET A 171 -5.23 -7.40 -26.42
N TYR A 172 -4.45 -7.30 -25.34
CA TYR A 172 -3.36 -6.34 -25.20
C TYR A 172 -2.01 -7.02 -25.41
N ASN A 173 -1.53 -6.98 -26.66
CA ASN A 173 -0.28 -7.59 -27.11
C ASN A 173 -0.15 -9.05 -26.66
N ASN A 174 -1.15 -9.88 -26.97
CA ASN A 174 -1.20 -11.32 -26.62
C ASN A 174 -1.06 -11.61 -25.11
N GLY A 175 -1.60 -10.74 -24.25
CA GLY A 175 -1.57 -10.93 -22.80
C GLY A 175 -0.21 -10.62 -22.18
N THR A 176 0.47 -9.60 -22.70
CA THR A 176 1.76 -9.13 -22.16
C THR A 176 1.71 -7.71 -21.60
N VAL A 177 0.64 -6.96 -21.84
CA VAL A 177 0.51 -5.57 -21.37
C VAL A 177 -0.43 -5.50 -20.16
N LEU A 178 0.12 -4.97 -19.08
CA LEU A 178 -0.55 -4.76 -17.81
C LEU A 178 -1.57 -3.61 -17.89
N SER A 179 -2.79 -3.88 -17.44
CA SER A 179 -3.89 -2.93 -17.42
C SER A 179 -4.71 -3.02 -16.14
N GLU A 180 -5.13 -1.86 -15.62
CA GLU A 180 -6.14 -1.79 -14.56
C GLU A 180 -7.55 -1.96 -15.17
N VAL A 181 -7.93 -3.21 -15.43
CA VAL A 181 -9.12 -3.57 -16.21
C VAL A 181 -10.43 -3.02 -15.65
N SER A 182 -10.50 -2.75 -14.34
CA SER A 182 -11.67 -2.20 -13.68
C SER A 182 -11.95 -0.73 -14.00
N CYS A 183 -10.96 0.04 -14.49
CA CYS A 183 -11.15 1.47 -14.72
C CYS A 183 -10.50 2.02 -16.01
N GLU A 184 -9.43 1.40 -16.54
CA GLU A 184 -8.72 1.95 -17.70
C GLU A 184 -9.58 1.91 -18.97
N THR A 185 -10.34 0.83 -19.17
CA THR A 185 -11.14 0.59 -20.38
C THR A 185 -12.30 1.57 -20.56
N ILE A 186 -12.80 2.11 -19.45
CA ILE A 186 -13.91 3.07 -19.40
C ILE A 186 -13.43 4.47 -18.95
N GLU A 187 -12.11 4.65 -18.82
CA GLU A 187 -11.45 5.91 -18.45
C GLU A 187 -11.93 6.54 -17.12
N THR A 188 -12.33 5.71 -16.16
CA THR A 188 -12.83 6.15 -14.85
C THR A 188 -11.78 6.11 -13.74
N CYS A 189 -10.52 5.78 -14.06
CA CYS A 189 -9.48 5.65 -13.05
C CYS A 189 -9.28 6.96 -12.27
N ASP A 190 -9.35 6.88 -10.95
CA ASP A 190 -8.95 7.98 -10.09
C ASP A 190 -7.41 8.07 -9.95
N ARG A 191 -6.93 9.10 -9.23
CA ARG A 191 -5.48 9.28 -9.02
C ARG A 191 -4.83 8.07 -8.34
N ASN A 192 -5.51 7.42 -7.41
CA ASN A 192 -4.95 6.26 -6.70
C ASN A 192 -4.78 5.08 -7.67
N GLN A 193 -5.82 4.80 -8.44
CA GLN A 193 -5.89 3.65 -9.36
C GLN A 193 -4.83 3.75 -10.45
N MET A 194 -4.44 4.96 -10.85
CA MET A 194 -3.33 5.17 -11.78
C MET A 194 -1.98 4.63 -11.26
N CYS A 195 -1.78 4.51 -9.94
CA CYS A 195 -0.55 3.97 -9.34
C CYS A 195 -0.53 2.43 -9.21
N PHE A 196 -1.69 1.78 -9.22
CA PHE A 196 -1.83 0.41 -8.72
C PHE A 196 -0.99 -0.60 -9.51
N LYS A 197 -1.01 -0.50 -10.84
CA LYS A 197 -0.23 -1.39 -11.70
C LYS A 197 1.28 -1.17 -11.60
N GLY A 198 1.71 0.04 -11.24
CA GLY A 198 3.10 0.31 -10.88
C GLY A 198 3.53 -0.51 -9.67
N PHE A 199 2.71 -0.53 -8.62
CA PHE A 199 2.98 -1.34 -7.43
C PHE A 199 3.03 -2.83 -7.74
N LEU A 200 2.04 -3.35 -8.49
CA LEU A 200 2.04 -4.76 -8.91
C LEU A 200 3.31 -5.12 -9.69
N SER A 201 3.81 -4.23 -10.56
CA SER A 201 5.03 -4.46 -11.34
C SER A 201 6.26 -4.70 -10.45
N ILE A 202 6.48 -3.83 -9.46
CA ILE A 202 7.60 -3.98 -8.49
C ILE A 202 7.45 -5.24 -7.65
N TRP A 203 6.23 -5.51 -7.19
CA TRP A 203 5.95 -6.69 -6.37
C TRP A 203 6.12 -8.00 -7.15
N MET A 204 5.72 -8.05 -8.43
CA MET A 204 6.02 -9.19 -9.30
C MET A 204 7.52 -9.39 -9.51
N ALA A 205 8.30 -8.31 -9.66
CA ALA A 205 9.76 -8.43 -9.75
C ALA A 205 10.34 -9.08 -8.48
N TYR A 206 9.96 -8.61 -7.29
CA TYR A 206 10.38 -9.26 -6.04
C TYR A 206 9.92 -10.72 -5.94
N THR A 207 8.69 -11.04 -6.38
CA THR A 207 8.20 -12.42 -6.41
C THR A 207 9.07 -13.31 -7.30
N ALA A 208 9.43 -12.85 -8.50
CA ALA A 208 10.31 -13.61 -9.40
C ALA A 208 11.72 -13.83 -8.80
N THR A 209 12.24 -12.85 -8.07
CA THR A 209 13.53 -12.97 -7.38
C THR A 209 13.47 -13.94 -6.19
N LEU A 210 12.42 -13.89 -5.37
CA LEU A 210 12.29 -14.68 -4.14
C LEU A 210 11.74 -16.10 -4.38
N VAL A 211 11.00 -16.29 -5.48
CA VAL A 211 10.38 -17.56 -5.89
C VAL A 211 10.75 -17.81 -7.36
N PRO A 212 11.97 -18.33 -7.64
CA PRO A 212 12.50 -18.43 -9.00
C PRO A 212 11.63 -19.22 -10.00
N SER A 213 10.82 -20.18 -9.51
CA SER A 213 9.85 -20.94 -10.34
C SER A 213 8.75 -20.07 -10.96
N THR A 214 8.61 -18.81 -10.55
CA THR A 214 7.66 -17.85 -11.12
C THR A 214 8.27 -16.98 -12.23
N ALA A 215 9.60 -16.94 -12.35
CA ALA A 215 10.32 -16.01 -13.21
C ALA A 215 9.95 -16.14 -14.69
N GLU A 216 9.85 -17.38 -15.21
CA GLU A 216 9.47 -17.63 -16.61
C GLU A 216 8.08 -17.10 -16.96
N ARG A 217 7.18 -17.05 -15.97
CA ARG A 217 5.85 -16.47 -16.14
C ARG A 217 5.90 -14.95 -16.03
N ILE A 218 6.66 -14.40 -15.07
CA ILE A 218 6.67 -12.97 -14.76
C ILE A 218 7.47 -12.13 -15.76
N ILE A 219 8.70 -12.54 -16.09
CA ILE A 219 9.65 -11.73 -16.87
C ILE A 219 9.07 -11.30 -18.22
N PRO A 220 8.46 -12.18 -19.04
CA PRO A 220 7.92 -11.76 -20.34
C PRO A 220 6.79 -10.73 -20.24
N ARG A 221 5.99 -10.79 -19.17
CA ARG A 221 4.88 -9.84 -18.93
C ARG A 221 5.39 -8.47 -18.52
N LEU A 222 6.37 -8.43 -17.61
CA LEU A 222 6.97 -7.15 -17.22
C LEU A 222 7.73 -6.50 -18.37
N LYS A 223 8.41 -7.31 -19.21
CA LYS A 223 9.09 -6.80 -20.41
C LYS A 223 8.11 -6.22 -21.43
N GLY A 224 7.06 -6.97 -21.79
CA GLY A 224 6.05 -6.50 -22.74
C GLY A 224 5.31 -5.26 -22.24
N SER A 225 5.04 -5.18 -20.94
CA SER A 225 4.45 -4.00 -20.31
C SER A 225 5.38 -2.79 -20.32
N ALA A 226 6.69 -2.97 -20.11
CA ALA A 226 7.67 -1.88 -20.21
C ALA A 226 7.77 -1.32 -21.64
N GLU A 227 7.83 -2.19 -22.65
CA GLU A 227 7.85 -1.78 -24.05
C GLU A 227 6.59 -0.96 -24.42
N ALA A 228 5.43 -1.37 -23.89
CA ALA A 228 4.16 -0.69 -24.10
C ALA A 228 4.07 0.64 -23.34
N ALA A 229 4.52 0.68 -22.08
CA ALA A 229 4.61 1.91 -21.29
C ALA A 229 5.55 2.93 -21.95
N ALA A 230 6.66 2.50 -22.54
CA ALA A 230 7.59 3.38 -23.24
C ALA A 230 6.94 4.11 -24.43
N ARG A 231 6.03 3.45 -25.17
CA ARG A 231 5.27 4.10 -26.26
C ARG A 231 4.34 5.22 -25.73
N GLN A 232 3.85 5.06 -24.51
CA GLN A 232 3.04 6.08 -23.84
C GLN A 232 3.84 7.27 -23.33
N CYS A 233 5.19 7.20 -23.28
CA CYS A 233 6.06 8.27 -22.79
C CYS A 233 6.48 9.23 -23.91
N SER A 234 5.49 9.76 -24.63
CA SER A 234 5.67 10.66 -25.78
C SER A 234 4.86 11.97 -25.68
N GLY A 235 4.29 12.22 -24.50
CA GLY A 235 3.36 13.33 -24.26
C GLY A 235 3.94 14.55 -23.57
N GLY A 236 3.07 15.53 -23.29
CA GLY A 236 3.43 16.77 -22.58
C GLY A 236 4.24 17.77 -23.42
N GLU A 237 4.62 18.89 -22.81
CA GLU A 237 5.37 19.97 -23.49
C GLU A 237 6.76 19.52 -23.96
N ASP A 238 7.43 18.68 -23.16
CA ASP A 238 8.78 18.19 -23.43
C ASP A 238 8.81 16.86 -24.21
N GLY A 239 7.65 16.29 -24.54
CA GLY A 239 7.55 15.02 -25.28
C GLY A 239 7.96 13.77 -24.50
N THR A 240 8.02 13.84 -23.16
CA THR A 240 8.46 12.74 -22.29
C THR A 240 7.40 12.25 -21.29
N ALA A 241 6.26 12.93 -21.19
CA ALA A 241 5.23 12.55 -20.21
C ALA A 241 4.61 11.20 -20.60
N CYS A 242 4.56 10.29 -19.62
CA CYS A 242 3.94 8.99 -19.76
C CYS A 242 2.43 8.98 -19.42
N GLY A 243 1.66 8.36 -20.31
CA GLY A 243 0.25 8.03 -20.10
C GLY A 243 0.02 6.82 -19.20
N VAL A 244 -1.26 6.49 -18.96
CA VAL A 244 -1.65 5.33 -18.13
C VAL A 244 -2.15 4.15 -18.95
N ARG A 245 -2.78 4.34 -20.11
CA ARG A 245 -3.26 3.24 -20.96
C ARG A 245 -2.14 2.67 -21.83
N TRP A 246 -1.31 1.81 -21.23
CA TRP A 246 -0.15 1.22 -21.91
C TRP A 246 -0.50 0.34 -23.11
N TYR A 247 -1.75 -0.15 -23.21
CA TYR A 247 -2.19 -0.94 -24.35
C TYR A 247 -2.48 -0.11 -25.62
N GLU A 248 -2.52 1.22 -25.51
CA GLU A 248 -2.65 2.11 -26.66
C GLU A 248 -1.28 2.34 -27.34
N ASP A 249 -1.28 2.62 -28.64
CA ASP A 249 -0.04 2.91 -29.38
C ASP A 249 0.43 4.36 -29.25
N LYS A 250 -0.46 5.27 -28.83
CA LYS A 250 -0.20 6.70 -28.70
C LYS A 250 -0.51 7.17 -27.29
N TRP A 251 0.22 8.18 -26.84
CA TRP A 251 -0.02 8.82 -25.56
C TRP A 251 -1.50 9.18 -25.36
N ASP A 252 -2.06 8.72 -24.25
CA ASP A 252 -3.48 8.84 -23.92
C ASP A 252 -3.92 10.22 -23.38
N GLY A 253 -3.01 11.19 -23.38
CA GLY A 253 -3.27 12.55 -22.90
C GLY A 253 -3.22 12.71 -21.37
N LYS A 254 -2.97 11.63 -20.62
CA LYS A 254 -2.84 11.71 -19.15
C LYS A 254 -1.43 12.15 -18.77
N ASN A 255 -1.35 13.12 -17.87
CA ASN A 255 -0.10 13.58 -17.28
C ASN A 255 -0.33 13.87 -15.80
N GLY A 256 0.26 13.06 -14.93
CA GLY A 256 0.21 13.26 -13.48
C GLY A 256 1.34 12.51 -12.80
N LEU A 257 1.64 12.88 -11.55
CA LEU A 257 2.66 12.21 -10.75
C LEU A 257 2.43 10.70 -10.72
N GLU A 258 1.17 10.27 -10.62
CA GLU A 258 0.76 8.89 -10.52
C GLU A 258 1.00 8.09 -11.80
N THR A 259 0.77 8.69 -12.97
CA THR A 259 1.07 8.05 -14.26
C THR A 259 2.57 7.92 -14.47
N GLN A 260 3.34 8.96 -14.13
CA GLN A 260 4.80 8.92 -14.20
C GLN A 260 5.37 7.87 -13.22
N MET A 261 4.84 7.80 -12.00
CA MET A 261 5.26 6.80 -11.00
C MET A 261 4.98 5.37 -11.47
N SER A 262 3.82 5.11 -12.06
CA SER A 262 3.51 3.79 -12.61
C SER A 262 4.46 3.39 -13.74
N SER A 263 4.74 4.30 -14.67
CA SER A 263 5.68 4.03 -15.76
C SER A 263 7.11 3.83 -15.26
N LEU A 264 7.57 4.65 -14.32
CA LEU A 264 8.87 4.45 -13.68
C LEU A 264 8.96 3.09 -12.97
N SER A 265 7.88 2.65 -12.33
CA SER A 265 7.83 1.38 -11.60
C SER A 265 8.02 0.18 -12.53
N ILE A 266 7.40 0.16 -13.72
CA ILE A 266 7.55 -0.96 -14.65
C ILE A 266 8.96 -1.01 -15.27
N PHE A 267 9.59 0.13 -15.53
CA PHE A 267 10.99 0.17 -15.96
C PHE A 267 11.93 -0.32 -14.85
N THR A 268 11.72 0.17 -13.63
CA THR A 268 12.49 -0.25 -12.45
C THR A 268 12.36 -1.75 -12.20
N ALA A 269 11.15 -2.31 -12.31
CA ALA A 269 10.90 -3.74 -12.15
C ALA A 269 11.70 -4.60 -13.15
N ASN A 270 11.86 -4.14 -14.39
CA ASN A 270 12.68 -4.84 -15.38
C ASN A 270 14.18 -4.76 -15.05
N LEU A 271 14.66 -3.60 -14.58
CA LEU A 271 16.05 -3.45 -14.15
C LEU A 271 16.38 -4.31 -12.92
N MET A 272 15.45 -4.41 -11.97
CA MET A 272 15.59 -5.31 -10.82
C MET A 272 15.81 -6.76 -11.25
N LEU A 273 15.12 -7.21 -12.30
CA LEU A 273 15.23 -8.58 -12.82
C LEU A 273 16.48 -8.84 -13.68
N GLN A 274 17.25 -7.79 -13.99
CA GLN A 274 18.57 -7.91 -14.61
C GLN A 274 19.70 -7.90 -13.58
N SER A 275 19.38 -7.64 -12.31
CA SER A 275 20.33 -7.67 -11.21
C SER A 275 20.31 -9.03 -10.51
N ASP A 276 21.46 -9.46 -9.99
CA ASP A 276 21.57 -10.63 -9.10
C ASP A 276 21.29 -10.26 -7.63
N GLU A 277 20.96 -9.00 -7.36
CA GLU A 277 20.65 -8.52 -6.01
C GLU A 277 19.30 -9.03 -5.52
N GLN A 278 19.26 -9.43 -4.25
CA GLN A 278 18.05 -9.83 -3.55
C GLN A 278 17.78 -8.88 -2.38
N PRO A 279 16.50 -8.74 -1.94
CA PRO A 279 16.18 -8.06 -0.69
C PRO A 279 17.06 -8.59 0.45
N VAL A 280 17.83 -7.72 1.08
CA VAL A 280 18.72 -8.15 2.17
C VAL A 280 17.94 -8.43 3.45
N THR A 281 18.57 -9.16 4.35
CA THR A 281 18.14 -9.36 5.73
C THR A 281 19.15 -8.69 6.66
N SER A 282 18.85 -8.68 7.96
CA SER A 282 19.79 -8.28 9.02
C SER A 282 21.10 -9.09 9.01
N THR A 283 21.14 -10.26 8.38
CA THR A 283 22.33 -11.13 8.31
C THR A 283 22.98 -11.18 6.92
N THR A 284 22.35 -10.62 5.88
CA THR A 284 22.86 -10.63 4.50
C THR A 284 23.19 -9.23 3.95
N GLY A 285 23.51 -8.29 4.85
CA GLY A 285 24.01 -6.95 4.51
C GLY A 285 23.01 -5.82 4.73
N GLY A 286 21.90 -6.06 5.41
CA GLY A 286 21.01 -5.01 5.89
C GLY A 286 21.59 -4.29 7.11
N GLU A 287 21.78 -2.96 6.98
CA GLU A 287 22.42 -2.14 8.03
C GLU A 287 21.42 -1.32 8.85
N SER A 288 20.15 -1.29 8.44
CA SER A 288 19.14 -0.46 9.10
C SER A 288 18.83 -0.96 10.51
N LYS A 289 18.91 -0.06 11.50
CA LYS A 289 18.86 -0.43 12.93
C LYS A 289 17.46 -0.85 13.38
N SER A 290 17.35 -1.88 14.22
CA SER A 290 16.05 -2.31 14.76
C SER A 290 15.64 -1.52 16.01
N ASP A 291 14.35 -1.25 16.13
CA ASP A 291 13.66 -0.86 17.37
C ASP A 291 12.33 -1.65 17.45
N PRO A 292 12.33 -2.84 18.08
CA PRO A 292 11.13 -3.69 18.18
C PRO A 292 9.96 -3.05 18.96
N ASP A 293 10.26 -2.05 19.78
CA ASP A 293 9.29 -1.31 20.59
C ASP A 293 8.82 -0.01 19.91
N ALA A 294 9.32 0.29 18.71
CA ALA A 294 8.89 1.45 17.93
C ALA A 294 7.36 1.50 17.82
N GLY A 295 6.77 2.69 17.97
CA GLY A 295 5.32 2.89 17.85
C GLY A 295 4.44 2.29 18.96
N THR A 296 5.02 1.65 19.99
CA THR A 296 4.26 1.07 21.14
C THR A 296 3.92 2.07 22.24
N GLY A 297 4.46 3.30 22.19
CA GLY A 297 4.04 4.40 23.07
C GLY A 297 4.92 4.64 24.31
N GLY A 298 6.09 4.03 24.44
CA GLY A 298 7.04 4.34 25.54
C GLY A 298 7.70 5.73 25.44
N LYS A 299 7.73 6.32 24.24
CA LYS A 299 8.26 7.67 23.96
C LYS A 299 7.43 8.34 22.87
N SER A 300 6.12 8.46 23.06
CA SER A 300 5.42 9.54 22.36
C SER A 300 6.14 10.82 22.75
N ARG A 301 6.70 11.53 21.75
CA ARG A 301 7.07 12.94 21.93
C ARG A 301 5.85 13.55 22.60
N LYS A 302 5.96 13.90 23.89
CA LYS A 302 4.87 14.61 24.56
C LYS A 302 4.50 15.72 23.59
N PRO A 303 3.23 15.81 23.13
CA PRO A 303 2.85 16.97 22.34
C PRO A 303 3.38 18.17 23.12
N ASP A 304 4.23 18.98 22.47
CA ASP A 304 4.92 20.09 23.13
C ASP A 304 3.87 20.77 24.01
N GLU A 305 4.08 20.79 25.34
CA GLU A 305 3.07 21.28 26.26
C GLU A 305 2.58 22.61 25.70
N PRO A 306 1.26 22.78 25.44
CA PRO A 306 0.76 23.99 24.84
C PRO A 306 1.34 25.17 25.62
N ARG A 307 1.94 26.14 24.92
CA ARG A 307 2.58 27.29 25.56
C ARG A 307 1.61 27.83 26.62
N LYS A 308 2.10 27.99 27.86
CA LYS A 308 1.28 28.51 28.96
C LYS A 308 0.57 29.79 28.52
N ILE A 309 -0.75 29.81 28.66
CA ILE A 309 -1.58 30.97 28.35
C ILE A 309 -1.11 32.12 29.23
N THR A 310 -0.63 33.18 28.60
CA THR A 310 -0.12 34.37 29.27
C THR A 310 -1.26 35.33 29.63
N THR A 311 -0.98 36.29 30.51
CA THR A 311 -1.91 37.39 30.79
C THR A 311 -2.27 38.17 29.52
N GLY A 312 -1.32 38.30 28.57
CA GLY A 312 -1.56 38.94 27.28
C GLY A 312 -2.57 38.19 26.42
N ASP A 313 -2.50 36.85 26.38
CA ASP A 313 -3.46 36.02 25.64
C ASP A 313 -4.87 36.14 26.22
N ARG A 314 -4.99 36.18 27.55
CA ARG A 314 -6.29 36.37 28.24
C ARG A 314 -6.87 37.76 27.97
N ALA A 315 -6.03 38.79 27.98
CA ALA A 315 -6.44 40.16 27.66
C ALA A 315 -6.91 40.26 26.20
N GLY A 316 -6.13 39.71 25.26
CA GLY A 316 -6.48 39.69 23.83
C GLY A 316 -7.79 38.94 23.57
N ALA A 317 -7.99 37.78 24.18
CA ALA A 317 -9.24 37.02 24.07
C ALA A 317 -10.44 37.79 24.65
N GLY A 318 -10.26 38.46 25.79
CA GLY A 318 -11.29 39.31 26.40
C GLY A 318 -11.68 40.49 25.50
N ILE A 319 -10.70 41.20 24.96
CA ILE A 319 -10.92 42.33 24.03
C ILE A 319 -11.66 41.83 22.79
N MET A 320 -11.20 40.73 22.18
CA MET A 320 -11.83 40.17 20.98
C MET A 320 -13.29 39.78 21.24
N THR A 321 -13.56 39.13 22.37
CA THR A 321 -14.92 38.74 22.78
C THR A 321 -15.82 39.96 22.93
N LEU A 322 -15.30 41.04 23.52
CA LEU A 322 -16.05 42.28 23.73
C LEU A 322 -16.30 43.00 22.41
N VAL A 323 -15.32 43.07 21.51
CA VAL A 323 -15.47 43.66 20.17
C VAL A 323 -16.52 42.89 19.36
N VAL A 324 -16.43 41.56 19.30
CA VAL A 324 -17.40 40.74 18.58
C VAL A 324 -18.78 40.86 19.20
N GLY A 325 -18.88 40.84 20.54
CA GLY A 325 -20.14 41.01 21.25
C GLY A 325 -20.80 42.36 20.96
N VAL A 326 -20.04 43.45 20.99
CA VAL A 326 -20.53 44.82 20.70
C VAL A 326 -20.90 44.97 19.23
N ALA A 327 -20.09 44.43 18.32
CA ALA A 327 -20.41 44.45 16.89
C ALA A 327 -21.71 43.69 16.61
N TRP A 328 -21.88 42.52 17.24
CA TRP A 328 -23.08 41.71 17.07
C TRP A 328 -24.32 42.40 17.65
N THR A 329 -24.24 42.99 18.84
CA THR A 329 -25.36 43.75 19.41
C THR A 329 -25.67 45.01 18.60
N ALA A 330 -24.68 45.73 18.08
CA ALA A 330 -24.87 46.88 17.22
C ALA A 330 -25.60 46.51 15.91
N ILE A 331 -25.22 45.38 15.29
CA ILE A 331 -25.92 44.84 14.11
C ILE A 331 -27.38 44.51 14.46
N MET A 332 -27.61 43.82 15.58
CA MET A 332 -28.96 43.46 16.01
C MET A 332 -29.82 44.70 16.30
N VAL A 333 -29.26 45.74 16.91
CA VAL A 333 -29.98 47.00 17.18
C VAL A 333 -30.28 47.73 15.87
N TRP A 334 -29.33 47.83 14.95
CA TRP A 334 -29.54 48.46 13.64
C TRP A 334 -30.65 47.78 12.85
N LEU A 335 -30.67 46.44 12.82
CA LEU A 335 -31.71 45.65 12.15
C LEU A 335 -33.11 45.80 12.74
N VAL A 336 -33.24 46.22 14.00
CA VAL A 336 -34.53 46.40 14.69
C VAL A 336 -35.02 47.85 14.64
N TRP A 337 -34.13 48.80 14.29
CA TRP A 337 -34.44 50.23 14.27
C TRP A 337 -34.82 50.79 12.89
N GLU A 338 -34.75 49.96 11.84
CA GLU A 338 -35.41 50.16 10.53
C GLU A 338 -36.74 49.40 10.45
#